data_AF-A0A816UNN8-F1
#
_entry.id   AF-A0A816UNN8-F1
#
_cell.length_a   1.000
_cell.length_b   1.000
_cell.length_c   1.000
_cell.angle_alpha   90.00
_cell.angle_beta   90.00
_cell.angle_gamma   90.00
#
_symmetry.space_group_name_H-M   'P 1'
#
loop_
_entity.id
_entity.type
_entity.pdbx_description
1 polymer ?
#
loop_
_entity_poly.entity_id
_entity_poly.type
_entity_poly.pdbx_seq_one_letter_code
_entity_poly.pdbx_strand_id
1 'polypeptide(L)'
;DEDESVCIAACSTLCNIGEKAATPEVIATMLKAMGGGVWFNRKAACEALGSIGEKAATPEVIDALIHAMGDEDDSIRTSACITLRNIGEKAATPEVIAALVHAMEDEYEIVRTKACKS
;
A
#
# COMPACT_ATOMS: atom_id res chain seq x y z
N ASP A 1 -10.63 14.82 -11.72
CA ASP A 1 -10.64 16.20 -11.20
C ASP A 1 -11.60 16.50 -10.03
N GLU A 2 -12.85 16.04 -9.94
CA GLU A 2 -13.58 16.09 -8.65
C GLU A 2 -13.47 14.77 -7.85
N ASP A 3 -13.59 13.62 -8.53
CA ASP A 3 -13.39 12.31 -7.88
C ASP A 3 -11.96 12.14 -7.31
N GLU A 4 -10.95 12.71 -7.97
CA GLU A 4 -9.55 12.63 -7.54
C GLU A 4 -9.30 13.43 -6.26
N SER A 5 -9.75 14.68 -6.20
CA SER A 5 -9.58 15.54 -5.02
C SER A 5 -10.37 15.01 -3.81
N VAL A 6 -11.57 14.46 -4.05
CA VAL A 6 -12.37 13.78 -3.03
C VAL A 6 -11.68 12.51 -2.51
N CYS A 7 -11.08 11.70 -3.40
CA CYS A 7 -10.35 10.51 -3.01
C CYS A 7 -9.11 10.85 -2.16
N ILE A 8 -8.37 11.91 -2.51
CA ILE A 8 -7.18 12.34 -1.77
C ILE A 8 -7.54 12.84 -0.37
N ALA A 9 -8.58 13.67 -0.26
CA ALA A 9 -9.03 14.18 1.03
C ALA A 9 -9.51 13.04 1.95
N ALA A 10 -10.20 12.05 1.37
CA ALA A 10 -10.57 10.82 2.06
C ALA A 10 -9.32 10.05 2.54
N CYS A 11 -8.37 9.73 1.65
CA CYS A 11 -7.13 9.03 2.02
C CYS A 11 -6.35 9.78 3.11
N SER A 12 -6.20 11.10 2.98
CA SER A 12 -5.49 11.93 3.97
C SER A 12 -6.17 11.92 5.34
N THR A 13 -7.50 11.96 5.35
CA THR A 13 -8.28 11.88 6.61
C THR A 13 -8.13 10.52 7.24
N LEU A 14 -8.15 9.44 6.44
CA LEU A 14 -7.96 8.07 6.92
C LEU A 14 -6.55 7.84 7.45
N CYS A 15 -5.52 8.40 6.82
CA CYS A 15 -4.15 8.39 7.34
C CYS A 15 -4.07 8.98 8.77
N ASN A 16 -4.85 10.03 9.05
CA ASN A 16 -4.91 10.64 10.38
C ASN A 16 -5.72 9.82 11.39
N ILE A 17 -6.73 9.09 10.93
CA ILE A 17 -7.56 8.22 11.80
C ILE A 17 -6.79 6.93 12.16
N GLY A 18 -5.96 6.42 11.25
CA GLY A 18 -5.14 5.23 11.42
C GLY A 18 -5.99 3.97 11.58
N GLU A 19 -5.59 3.06 12.48
CA GLU A 19 -6.29 1.79 12.76
C GLU A 19 -7.80 1.89 12.98
N LYS A 20 -8.31 3.03 13.47
CA LYS A 20 -9.76 3.22 13.73
C LYS A 20 -10.57 3.32 12.43
N ALA A 21 -9.91 3.52 11.30
CA ALA A 21 -10.52 3.59 9.98
C ALA A 21 -10.71 2.20 9.33
N ALA A 22 -10.34 1.11 10.02
CA ALA A 22 -10.43 -0.25 9.50
C ALA A 22 -11.87 -0.76 9.37
N THR A 23 -12.64 -0.21 8.44
CA THR A 23 -13.95 -0.75 8.04
C THR A 23 -13.85 -1.41 6.67
N PRO A 24 -14.72 -2.41 6.37
CA PRO A 24 -14.75 -3.05 5.06
C PRO A 24 -14.94 -2.06 3.91
N GLU A 25 -15.76 -1.03 4.09
CA GLU A 25 -16.01 0.00 3.07
C GLU A 25 -14.75 0.84 2.80
N VAL A 26 -14.01 1.19 3.84
CA VAL A 26 -12.73 1.91 3.71
C VAL A 26 -11.73 1.06 2.94
N ILE A 27 -11.54 -0.20 3.34
CA ILE A 27 -10.61 -1.13 2.68
C ILE A 27 -10.99 -1.31 1.20
N ALA A 28 -12.27 -1.56 0.91
CA ALA A 28 -12.75 -1.71 -0.47
C ALA A 28 -12.53 -0.44 -1.32
N THR A 29 -12.71 0.74 -0.72
CA THR A 29 -12.45 2.02 -1.40
C THR A 29 -10.97 2.18 -1.73
N MET A 30 -10.08 1.85 -0.79
CA MET A 30 -8.62 1.92 -1.02
C MET A 30 -8.17 0.93 -2.09
N LEU A 31 -8.67 -0.31 -2.07
CA LEU A 31 -8.38 -1.31 -3.10
C LEU A 31 -8.78 -0.83 -4.50
N LYS A 32 -9.96 -0.20 -4.62
CA LYS A 32 -10.40 0.40 -5.89
C LYS A 32 -9.48 1.53 -6.33
N ALA A 33 -9.02 2.37 -5.41
CA ALA A 33 -8.12 3.49 -5.70
C ALA A 33 -6.70 3.03 -6.06
N MET A 34 -6.24 1.87 -5.57
CA MET A 34 -4.98 1.24 -6.01
C MET A 34 -5.06 0.69 -7.45
N GLY A 35 -6.23 0.19 -7.86
CA GLY A 35 -6.42 -0.44 -9.17
C GLY A 35 -6.66 0.51 -10.36
N GLY A 36 -6.72 1.83 -10.16
CA GLY A 36 -7.02 2.76 -11.24
C GLY A 36 -6.67 4.23 -10.96
N GLY A 37 -6.60 5.03 -12.01
CA GLY A 37 -6.29 6.47 -11.95
C GLY A 37 -4.79 6.80 -12.01
N VAL A 38 -4.47 8.07 -11.78
CA VAL A 38 -3.09 8.58 -11.78
C VAL A 38 -2.27 8.02 -10.61
N TRP A 39 -0.94 7.97 -10.77
CA TRP A 39 0.01 7.40 -9.79
C TRP A 39 -0.21 7.93 -8.36
N PHE A 40 -0.59 9.19 -8.23
CA PHE A 40 -0.80 9.84 -6.93
C PHE A 40 -1.92 9.19 -6.11
N ASN A 41 -3.01 8.76 -6.75
CA ASN A 41 -4.13 8.11 -6.05
C ASN A 41 -3.74 6.72 -5.54
N ARG A 42 -3.03 5.95 -6.37
CA ARG A 42 -2.53 4.62 -6.01
C ARG A 42 -1.61 4.72 -4.80
N LYS A 43 -0.69 5.68 -4.81
CA LYS A 43 0.20 5.98 -3.69
C LYS A 43 -0.58 6.34 -2.42
N ALA A 44 -1.52 7.28 -2.50
CA ALA A 44 -2.31 7.72 -1.34
C ALA A 44 -3.12 6.58 -0.72
N ALA A 45 -3.67 5.67 -1.56
CA ALA A 45 -4.38 4.50 -1.09
C ALA A 45 -3.45 3.48 -0.40
N CYS A 46 -2.27 3.22 -0.96
CA CYS A 46 -1.23 2.41 -0.31
C CYS A 46 -0.86 2.96 1.07
N GLU A 47 -0.61 4.27 1.17
CA GLU A 47 -0.24 4.92 2.42
C GLU A 47 -1.36 4.85 3.47
N ALA A 48 -2.62 5.06 3.05
CA ALA A 48 -3.77 4.95 3.94
C ALA A 48 -3.94 3.54 4.52
N LEU A 49 -3.76 2.49 3.69
CA LEU A 49 -3.72 1.10 4.17
C LEU A 49 -2.56 0.88 5.16
N GLY A 50 -1.40 1.49 4.90
CA GLY A 50 -0.26 1.47 5.82
C GLY A 50 -0.53 2.16 7.16
N SER A 51 -1.33 3.23 7.18
CA SER A 51 -1.77 3.89 8.41
C SER A 51 -2.84 3.10 9.17
N ILE A 52 -3.65 2.30 8.47
CA ILE A 52 -4.57 1.34 9.10
C ILE A 52 -3.78 0.19 9.75
N GLY A 53 -2.61 -0.16 9.22
CA GLY A 53 -1.69 -1.13 9.81
C GLY A 53 -2.25 -2.55 9.81
N GLU A 54 -1.98 -3.31 10.88
CA GLU A 54 -2.38 -4.73 11.02
C GLU A 54 -3.86 -5.04 10.71
N LYS A 55 -4.77 -4.07 10.90
CA LYS A 55 -6.20 -4.27 10.64
C LYS A 55 -6.56 -4.25 9.15
N ALA A 56 -5.65 -3.80 8.31
CA ALA A 56 -5.77 -3.88 6.85
C ALA A 56 -5.33 -5.23 6.29
N ALA A 57 -4.84 -6.17 7.12
CA ALA A 57 -4.31 -7.47 6.68
C ALA A 57 -5.39 -8.44 6.18
N THR A 58 -6.06 -8.11 5.07
CA THR A 58 -6.93 -9.03 4.33
C THR A 58 -6.18 -9.61 3.14
N PRO A 59 -6.56 -10.80 2.64
CA PRO A 59 -5.95 -11.38 1.44
C PRO A 59 -5.94 -10.43 0.24
N GLU A 60 -7.05 -9.71 0.02
CA GLU A 60 -7.19 -8.77 -1.10
C GLU A 60 -6.23 -7.58 -0.98
N VAL A 61 -5.97 -7.10 0.25
CA VAL A 61 -4.99 -6.04 0.51
C VAL A 61 -3.58 -6.55 0.27
N ILE A 62 -3.26 -7.76 0.73
CA ILE A 62 -1.95 -8.37 0.50
C ILE A 62 -1.69 -8.55 -1.01
N ASP A 63 -2.65 -9.09 -1.75
CA ASP A 63 -2.54 -9.27 -3.20
C ASP A 63 -2.36 -7.94 -3.93
N ALA A 64 -3.12 -6.91 -3.53
CA ALA A 64 -3.00 -5.57 -4.11
C ALA A 64 -1.63 -4.93 -3.81
N LEU A 65 -1.08 -5.14 -2.62
CA LEU A 65 0.25 -4.63 -2.27
C LEU A 65 1.36 -5.35 -3.03
N ILE A 66 1.26 -6.67 -3.20
CA ILE A 66 2.20 -7.43 -4.05
C ILE A 66 2.15 -6.90 -5.49
N HIS A 67 0.97 -6.61 -6.03
CA HIS A 67 0.85 -6.00 -7.35
C HIS A 67 1.48 -4.61 -7.40
N ALA A 68 1.27 -3.78 -6.38
CA ALA A 68 1.85 -2.44 -6.28
C ALA A 68 3.38 -2.44 -6.16
N MET A 69 4.00 -3.53 -5.68
CA MET A 69 5.45 -3.70 -5.70
C MET A 69 6.02 -3.91 -7.12
N GLY A 70 5.18 -4.15 -8.12
CA GLY A 70 5.54 -4.20 -9.54
C GLY A 70 5.09 -2.98 -10.34
N ASP A 71 4.63 -1.90 -9.68
CA ASP A 71 4.17 -0.68 -10.35
C ASP A 71 5.31 0.03 -11.09
N GLU A 72 5.00 0.72 -12.19
CA GLU A 72 5.98 1.49 -12.97
C GLU A 72 6.62 2.63 -12.15
N ASP A 73 5.88 3.20 -11.20
CA ASP A 73 6.33 4.31 -10.37
C ASP A 73 7.05 3.79 -9.10
N ASP A 74 8.31 4.17 -8.93
CA ASP A 74 9.15 3.75 -7.80
C ASP A 74 8.61 4.24 -6.44
N SER A 75 7.88 5.36 -6.41
CA SER A 75 7.23 5.84 -5.20
C SER A 75 6.12 4.90 -4.76
N ILE A 76 5.38 4.29 -5.70
CA ILE A 76 4.34 3.32 -5.39
C ILE A 76 4.96 2.02 -4.88
N ARG A 77 6.01 1.52 -5.56
CA ARG A 77 6.74 0.33 -5.10
C ARG A 77 7.33 0.52 -3.70
N THR A 78 7.87 1.71 -3.43
CA THR A 78 8.38 2.11 -2.11
C THR A 78 7.27 2.14 -1.07
N SER A 79 6.12 2.74 -1.38
CA SER A 79 4.97 2.79 -0.47
C SER A 79 4.41 1.40 -0.19
N ALA A 80 4.38 0.49 -1.17
CA ALA A 80 3.92 -0.89 -0.97
C ALA A 80 4.81 -1.63 0.07
N CYS A 81 6.14 -1.54 -0.05
CA CYS A 81 7.07 -2.10 0.94
C CYS A 81 6.82 -1.52 2.34
N ILE A 82 6.71 -0.19 2.44
CA ILE A 82 6.43 0.51 3.70
C ILE A 82 5.10 0.05 4.31
N THR A 83 4.07 -0.11 3.49
CA THR A 83 2.76 -0.55 3.94
C THR A 83 2.78 -1.99 4.44
N LEU A 84 3.44 -2.90 3.75
CA LEU A 84 3.63 -4.28 4.23
C LEU A 84 4.32 -4.32 5.59
N ARG A 85 5.38 -3.51 5.78
CA ARG A 85 6.02 -3.35 7.10
C ARG A 85 5.05 -2.88 8.17
N ASN A 86 4.22 -1.90 7.86
CA ASN A 86 3.27 -1.32 8.81
C ASN A 86 2.11 -2.28 9.12
N ILE A 87 1.74 -3.16 8.18
CA ILE A 87 0.82 -4.28 8.42
C ILE A 87 1.47 -5.33 9.32
N GLY A 88 2.79 -5.51 9.23
CA GLY A 88 3.57 -6.35 10.14
C GLY A 88 3.38 -7.85 9.89
N GLU A 89 3.47 -8.66 10.94
CA GLU A 89 3.52 -10.13 10.85
C GLU A 89 2.30 -10.75 10.13
N LYS A 90 1.15 -10.08 10.13
CA LYS A 90 -0.04 -10.55 9.42
C LYS A 90 0.11 -10.54 7.89
N ALA A 91 1.06 -9.76 7.37
CA ALA A 91 1.43 -9.76 5.96
C ALA A 91 2.51 -10.80 5.61
N ALA A 92 3.09 -11.51 6.57
CA ALA A 92 4.24 -12.39 6.36
C ALA A 92 3.86 -13.73 5.69
N THR A 93 3.26 -13.68 4.51
CA THR A 93 2.99 -14.86 3.68
C THR A 93 4.20 -15.20 2.80
N PRO A 94 4.33 -16.45 2.32
CA PRO A 94 5.39 -16.82 1.39
C PRO A 94 5.45 -15.95 0.13
N GLU A 95 4.29 -15.52 -0.37
CA GLU A 95 4.15 -14.67 -1.55
C GLU A 95 4.70 -13.26 -1.29
N VAL A 96 4.40 -12.68 -0.12
CA VAL A 96 4.96 -11.39 0.31
C VAL A 96 6.47 -11.48 0.47
N ILE A 97 6.98 -12.55 1.09
CA ILE A 97 8.43 -12.75 1.25
C ILE A 97 9.10 -12.84 -0.12
N ALA A 98 8.54 -13.59 -1.07
CA ALA A 98 9.07 -13.69 -2.43
C ALA A 98 9.06 -12.33 -3.15
N ALA A 99 7.98 -11.57 -3.01
CA ALA A 99 7.88 -10.22 -3.57
C ALA A 99 8.92 -9.26 -2.97
N LEU A 100 9.13 -9.29 -1.65
CA LEU A 100 10.13 -8.48 -0.96
C LEU A 100 11.56 -8.83 -1.40
N VAL A 101 11.86 -10.13 -1.55
CA VAL A 101 13.16 -10.58 -2.08
C VAL A 101 13.38 -10.04 -3.49
N HIS A 102 12.37 -10.07 -4.36
CA HIS A 102 12.48 -9.49 -5.69
C HIS A 102 12.69 -7.97 -5.66
N ALA A 103 11.97 -7.25 -4.77
CA ALA A 103 12.13 -5.81 -4.61
C ALA A 103 13.51 -5.39 -4.05
N MET A 104 14.28 -6.31 -3.44
CA MET A 104 15.68 -6.06 -3.08
C MET A 104 16.60 -5.95 -4.30
N GLU A 105 16.16 -6.37 -5.48
CA GLU A 105 16.87 -6.27 -6.76
C GLU A 105 16.40 -5.08 -7.61
N ASP A 106 15.48 -4.26 -7.09
CA ASP A 106 14.92 -3.10 -7.80
C ASP A 106 16.00 -2.13 -8.29
N GLU A 107 15.78 -1.49 -9.44
CA GLU A 107 16.73 -0.55 -10.02
C GLU A 107 16.96 0.69 -9.12
N TYR A 108 15.93 1.10 -8.36
CA TYR A 108 16.00 2.25 -7.46
C TYR A 108 16.44 1.85 -6.06
N GLU A 109 17.49 2.53 -5.55
CA GLU A 109 18.06 2.27 -4.22
C GLU A 109 17.05 2.41 -3.09
N ILE A 110 16.10 3.34 -3.22
CA ILE A 110 15.10 3.58 -2.19
C ILE A 110 14.17 2.37 -2.03
N VAL A 111 13.75 1.76 -3.14
CA VAL A 111 12.90 0.56 -3.14
C VAL A 111 13.66 -0.59 -2.50
N ARG A 112 14.89 -0.88 -2.94
CA ARG A 112 15.75 -1.91 -2.33
C ARG A 112 15.89 -1.72 -0.82
N THR A 113 16.15 -0.49 -0.39
CA THR A 113 16.35 -0.16 1.03
C THR A 113 15.08 -0.35 1.84
N LYS A 114 13.90 -0.03 1.28
CA LYS A 114 12.63 -0.25 1.98
C LYS A 114 12.25 -1.72 2.02
N ALA A 115 12.46 -2.47 0.94
CA ALA A 115 12.25 -3.91 0.92
C ALA A 115 13.06 -4.61 2.02
N CYS A 116 14.35 -4.28 2.17
CA CYS A 116 15.20 -4.83 3.25
C CYS A 116 14.75 -4.48 4.68
N LYS A 117 14.00 -3.39 4.85
CA LYS A 117 13.56 -2.87 6.16
C LYS A 117 12.09 -3.18 6.45
N SER A 118 11.41 -3.88 5.54
CA SER A 118 10.01 -4.27 5.68
C SER A 118 9.90 -5.50 6.55
#